data_AF-A0A150GQM4-F1
#
_entry.id   AF-A0A150GQM4-F1
#
_cell.length_a   1.000
_cell.length_b   1.000
_cell.length_c   1.000
_cell.angle_alpha   90.00
_cell.angle_beta   90.00
_cell.angle_gamma   90.00
#
_symmetry.space_group_name_H-M   'P 1'
#
loop_
_entity.id
_entity.type
_entity.pdbx_description
1 polymer ?
#
loop_
_entity_poly.entity_id
_entity_poly.type
_entity_poly.pdbx_seq_one_letter_code
_entity_poly.pdbx_strand_id
1 'polypeptide(L)'
;MLDLQKKLDTLLQEHAVVEAENTRLKTRLRVLEAVLPVRERAARLAQQQPARPPRSKEDQVLASLLDMAVAPSSCCGTSSPRRVADVDFERKSGDEDGLAASPEHGASPDPGPCNSGVVCSSYCCGAGEPTGATASAPAHPHNETEARWIEAWRTWIREAALLLQAHDARPNEMYVKRLDEAFLKLKAEVVYLGLKHPELVCNMRQVNMETGMEREVPPEGFWSVVAAGMKLTPTQIAECRSALGLYRERMAVVLSERRGLASQLSCCLGALQLEEADGRALPGSQRREQLTLEAEEVAHALDANVATEGHTTSLARDLLGSSLFSRVQTARASVLSYPYFPDALAIITTAVMEAEAEPQPASSGGAGAATTAPSSTTGDAKA
;
A
#
# COMPACT_ATOMS: atom_id res chain seq x y z
N MET A 1 47.53 7.85 -27.43
CA MET A 1 47.26 8.32 -26.04
C MET A 1 45.80 8.71 -25.83
N LEU A 2 45.17 9.46 -26.74
CA LEU A 2 43.75 9.86 -26.64
C LEU A 2 42.77 8.67 -26.49
N ASP A 3 42.97 7.57 -27.22
CA ASP A 3 42.09 6.39 -27.12
C ASP A 3 42.16 5.67 -25.77
N LEU A 4 43.30 5.72 -25.09
CA LEU A 4 43.47 5.12 -23.76
C LEU A 4 42.76 5.97 -22.68
N GLN A 5 42.84 7.29 -22.80
CA GLN A 5 42.12 8.20 -21.90
C GLN A 5 40.61 7.98 -22.02
N LYS A 6 40.08 7.93 -23.25
CA LYS A 6 38.65 7.68 -23.48
C LYS A 6 38.19 6.35 -22.90
N LYS A 7 38.99 5.28 -23.04
CA LYS A 7 38.69 3.97 -22.44
C LYS A 7 38.71 4.01 -20.91
N LEU A 8 39.68 4.71 -20.32
CA LEU A 8 39.73 4.89 -18.87
C LEU A 8 38.50 5.64 -18.36
N ASP A 9 38.09 6.72 -19.03
CA ASP A 9 36.90 7.49 -18.66
C ASP A 9 35.63 6.63 -18.77
N THR A 10 35.48 5.84 -19.83
CA THR A 10 34.38 4.88 -19.98
C THR A 10 34.38 3.84 -18.85
N LEU A 11 35.53 3.25 -18.52
CA LEU A 11 35.63 2.27 -17.43
C LEU A 11 35.33 2.88 -16.06
N LEU A 12 35.73 4.13 -15.81
CA LEU A 12 35.39 4.85 -14.58
C LEU A 12 33.89 5.11 -14.49
N GLN A 13 33.25 5.48 -15.60
CA GLN A 13 31.81 5.65 -15.65
C GLN A 13 31.06 4.33 -15.42
N GLU A 14 31.49 3.25 -16.07
CA GLU A 14 30.94 1.90 -15.86
C GLU A 14 31.12 1.44 -14.41
N HIS A 15 32.29 1.66 -13.82
CA HIS A 15 32.56 1.32 -12.42
C HIS A 15 31.64 2.08 -11.47
N ALA A 16 31.43 3.38 -11.69
CA ALA A 16 30.52 4.18 -10.88
C ALA A 16 29.07 3.68 -10.96
N VAL A 17 28.60 3.26 -12.14
CA VAL A 17 27.28 2.64 -12.32
C VAL A 17 27.19 1.31 -11.56
N VAL A 18 28.23 0.47 -11.67
CA VAL A 18 28.27 -0.83 -10.97
C VAL A 18 28.31 -0.65 -9.45
N GLU A 19 29.05 0.32 -8.93
CA GLU A 19 29.10 0.62 -7.49
C GLU A 19 27.76 1.13 -6.96
N ALA A 20 27.08 1.99 -7.72
CA ALA A 20 25.75 2.47 -7.38
C ALA A 20 24.74 1.31 -7.34
N GLU A 21 24.75 0.44 -8.35
CA GLU A 21 23.85 -0.74 -8.40
C GLU A 21 24.20 -1.75 -7.29
N ASN A 22 25.48 -1.98 -7.00
CA ASN A 22 25.91 -2.84 -5.90
C ASN A 22 25.38 -2.32 -4.55
N THR A 23 25.45 -1.02 -4.32
CA THR A 23 24.92 -0.36 -3.12
C THR A 23 23.40 -0.49 -3.02
N ARG A 24 22.69 -0.32 -4.15
CA ARG A 24 21.24 -0.54 -4.25
C ARG A 24 20.88 -1.99 -3.92
N LEU A 25 21.57 -2.97 -4.51
CA LEU A 25 21.32 -4.39 -4.28
C LEU A 25 21.60 -4.80 -2.83
N LYS A 26 22.68 -4.30 -2.23
CA LYS A 26 22.96 -4.52 -0.80
C LYS A 26 21.84 -3.97 0.10
N THR A 27 21.32 -2.79 -0.22
CA THR A 27 20.22 -2.19 0.56
C THR A 27 18.93 -3.00 0.39
N ARG A 28 18.62 -3.44 -0.84
CA ARG A 28 17.50 -4.35 -1.13
C ARG A 28 17.63 -5.68 -0.38
N LEU A 29 18.82 -6.25 -0.32
CA LEU A 29 19.10 -7.49 0.39
C LEU A 29 18.86 -7.33 1.90
N ARG A 30 19.31 -6.22 2.51
CA ARG A 30 19.02 -5.91 3.92
C ARG A 30 17.52 -5.81 4.21
N VAL A 31 16.76 -5.15 3.34
CA VAL A 31 15.29 -5.05 3.49
C VAL A 31 14.66 -6.44 3.44
N LEU A 32 15.09 -7.29 2.51
CA LEU A 32 14.61 -8.68 2.44
C LEU A 32 15.00 -9.47 3.70
N GLU A 33 16.23 -9.35 4.17
CA GLU A 33 16.69 -10.00 5.40
C GLU A 33 15.92 -9.54 6.65
N ALA A 34 15.47 -8.28 6.70
CA ALA A 34 14.63 -7.77 7.78
C ALA A 34 13.19 -8.30 7.72
N VAL A 35 12.63 -8.49 6.52
CA VAL A 35 11.24 -8.91 6.32
C VAL A 35 11.07 -10.44 6.34
N LEU A 36 12.07 -11.20 5.88
CA LEU A 36 12.01 -12.66 5.77
C LEU A 36 11.71 -13.37 7.10
N PRO A 37 12.39 -13.07 8.24
CA PRO A 37 12.10 -13.73 9.51
C PRO A 37 10.67 -13.51 10.00
N VAL A 38 10.08 -12.35 9.71
CA VAL A 38 8.69 -12.03 10.06
C VAL A 38 7.74 -12.94 9.27
N ARG A 39 8.00 -13.12 7.98
CA ARG A 39 7.22 -14.00 7.10
C ARG A 39 7.39 -15.47 7.43
N GLU A 40 8.60 -15.93 7.72
CA GLU A 40 8.85 -17.31 8.14
C GLU A 40 8.14 -17.63 9.47
N ARG A 41 8.16 -16.70 10.43
CA ARG A 41 7.41 -16.86 11.67
C ARG A 41 5.90 -16.94 11.40
N ALA A 42 5.37 -16.09 10.52
CA ALA A 42 3.97 -16.14 10.13
C ALA A 42 3.61 -17.47 9.45
N ALA A 43 4.43 -17.95 8.51
CA ALA A 43 4.26 -19.22 7.83
C ALA A 43 4.35 -20.42 8.79
N ARG A 44 5.28 -20.41 9.75
CA ARG A 44 5.37 -21.44 10.79
C ARG A 44 4.13 -21.45 11.69
N LEU A 45 3.61 -20.28 12.07
CA LEU A 45 2.38 -20.20 12.86
C LEU A 45 1.17 -20.75 12.09
N ALA A 46 1.11 -20.50 10.77
CA ALA A 46 0.09 -21.10 9.90
C ALA A 46 0.24 -22.62 9.79
N GLN A 47 1.47 -23.14 9.64
CA GLN A 47 1.74 -24.59 9.55
C GLN A 47 1.57 -25.34 10.88
N GLN A 48 1.83 -24.68 12.00
CA GLN A 48 1.69 -25.26 13.35
C GLN A 48 0.23 -25.38 13.79
N GLN A 49 -0.71 -24.77 13.08
CA GLN A 49 -2.11 -25.10 13.28
C GLN A 49 -2.33 -26.51 12.74
N PRO A 50 -2.53 -27.52 13.63
CA PRO A 50 -2.75 -28.88 13.18
C PRO A 50 -3.94 -28.88 12.25
N ALA A 51 -3.82 -29.56 11.10
CA ALA A 51 -4.90 -29.75 10.13
C ALA A 51 -6.14 -30.22 10.90
N ARG A 52 -7.00 -29.26 11.24
CA ARG A 52 -8.20 -29.53 12.01
C ARG A 52 -9.07 -30.37 11.07
N PRO A 53 -9.53 -31.55 11.48
CA PRO A 53 -10.36 -32.38 10.60
C PRO A 53 -11.52 -31.50 10.10
N PRO A 54 -11.89 -31.59 8.81
CA PRO A 54 -12.86 -30.69 8.19
C PRO A 54 -14.17 -30.75 8.96
N ARG A 55 -14.40 -29.76 9.80
CA ARG A 55 -15.57 -29.67 10.67
C ARG A 55 -16.49 -28.64 10.05
N SER A 56 -17.48 -29.12 9.30
CA SER A 56 -18.49 -28.30 8.62
C SER A 56 -17.91 -27.31 7.59
N LYS A 57 -18.74 -26.86 6.65
CA LYS A 57 -18.34 -25.87 5.64
C LYS A 57 -17.90 -24.53 6.26
N GLU A 58 -18.25 -24.29 7.53
CA GLU A 58 -17.89 -23.07 8.28
C GLU A 58 -16.41 -23.06 8.73
N ASP A 59 -15.81 -24.21 9.07
CA ASP A 59 -14.38 -24.24 9.44
C ASP A 59 -13.45 -24.21 8.22
N GLN A 60 -13.94 -24.61 7.03
CA GLN A 60 -13.19 -24.50 5.78
C GLN A 60 -13.04 -23.02 5.36
N VAL A 61 -14.06 -22.20 5.65
CA VAL A 61 -14.02 -20.74 5.53
C VAL A 61 -13.05 -20.14 6.56
N LEU A 62 -13.03 -20.64 7.80
CA LEU A 62 -12.09 -20.19 8.85
C LEU A 62 -10.61 -20.49 8.53
N ALA A 63 -10.32 -21.63 7.89
CA ALA A 63 -8.95 -21.96 7.46
C ALA A 63 -8.48 -21.04 6.31
N SER A 64 -9.35 -20.74 5.33
CA SER A 64 -9.07 -19.73 4.30
C SER A 64 -8.99 -18.31 4.88
N LEU A 65 -9.70 -18.03 5.98
CA LEU A 65 -9.66 -16.74 6.69
C LEU A 65 -8.35 -16.51 7.47
N LEU A 66 -7.75 -17.57 8.02
CA LEU A 66 -6.46 -17.51 8.68
C LEU A 66 -5.34 -17.22 7.69
N ASP A 67 -5.44 -17.79 6.49
CA ASP A 67 -4.64 -17.38 5.35
C ASP A 67 -4.98 -15.94 4.93
N MET A 68 -6.21 -15.43 5.01
CA MET A 68 -6.57 -14.02 4.73
C MET A 68 -6.32 -12.99 5.85
N ALA A 69 -6.07 -13.40 7.08
CA ALA A 69 -5.66 -12.50 8.17
C ALA A 69 -4.16 -12.17 8.06
N VAL A 70 -3.41 -13.03 7.36
CA VAL A 70 -1.98 -12.88 7.04
C VAL A 70 -1.77 -12.50 5.55
N ALA A 71 -2.61 -12.99 4.64
CA ALA A 71 -2.79 -12.52 3.28
C ALA A 71 -3.71 -11.29 3.29
N PRO A 72 -3.89 -10.58 2.18
CA PRO A 72 -4.75 -9.40 2.19
C PRO A 72 -6.22 -9.76 2.08
N SER A 73 -7.02 -9.16 2.96
CA SER A 73 -8.42 -8.96 2.67
C SER A 73 -8.55 -7.82 1.64
N SER A 74 -9.23 -8.12 0.53
CA SER A 74 -9.51 -7.20 -0.56
C SER A 74 -10.58 -6.21 -0.14
N CYS A 75 -10.13 -5.07 0.38
CA CYS A 75 -11.01 -3.97 0.78
C CYS A 75 -10.54 -2.67 0.11
N CYS A 76 -9.92 -2.80 -1.06
CA CYS A 76 -9.56 -1.68 -1.91
C CYS A 76 -10.84 -1.20 -2.61
N GLY A 77 -11.65 -0.41 -1.91
CA GLY A 77 -12.44 0.61 -2.57
C GLY A 77 -11.44 1.52 -3.28
N THR A 78 -11.31 1.37 -4.60
CA THR A 78 -10.43 2.17 -5.44
C THR A 78 -10.89 3.63 -5.41
N SER A 79 -10.38 4.42 -4.47
CA SER A 79 -10.17 5.84 -4.73
C SER A 79 -9.10 5.91 -5.83
N SER A 80 -9.51 6.21 -7.05
CA SER A 80 -8.60 6.51 -8.15
C SER A 80 -7.50 7.45 -7.65
N PRO A 81 -6.21 7.23 -7.96
CA PRO A 81 -5.21 8.26 -7.76
C PRO A 81 -5.65 9.46 -8.60
N ARG A 82 -5.95 10.56 -7.93
CA ARG A 82 -6.12 11.86 -8.58
C ARG A 82 -4.86 12.06 -9.42
N ARG A 83 -5.02 12.20 -10.75
CA ARG A 83 -3.93 12.47 -11.69
C ARG A 83 -3.06 13.58 -11.09
N VAL A 84 -1.85 13.23 -10.65
CA VAL A 84 -0.79 14.22 -10.57
C VAL A 84 -0.56 14.63 -12.02
N ALA A 85 -0.77 15.91 -12.31
CA ALA A 85 -0.64 16.47 -13.64
C ALA A 85 0.67 15.99 -14.27
N ASP A 86 0.56 15.35 -15.44
CA ASP A 86 1.68 15.17 -16.34
C ASP A 86 2.33 16.53 -16.55
N VAL A 87 3.63 16.59 -16.31
CA VAL A 87 4.45 17.74 -16.64
C VAL A 87 4.50 17.81 -18.16
N ASP A 88 3.95 18.90 -18.71
CA ASP A 88 3.92 19.22 -20.14
C ASP A 88 5.29 19.00 -20.79
N PHE A 89 5.36 17.99 -21.67
CA PHE A 89 6.41 17.90 -22.67
C PHE A 89 5.92 18.65 -23.91
N GLU A 90 6.29 19.93 -24.02
CA GLU A 90 6.04 20.75 -25.21
C GLU A 90 6.57 20.04 -26.46
N ARG A 91 5.66 19.53 -27.29
CA ARG A 91 5.94 19.19 -28.68
C ARG A 91 5.13 20.09 -29.60
N LYS A 92 5.85 21.03 -30.18
CA LYS A 92 5.42 22.05 -31.13
C LYS A 92 5.06 21.41 -32.49
N SER A 93 3.80 21.52 -32.88
CA SER A 93 3.27 21.42 -34.25
C SER A 93 1.86 22.02 -34.19
N GLY A 94 1.49 23.10 -34.90
CA GLY A 94 1.83 23.46 -36.27
C GLY A 94 0.61 23.13 -37.15
N ASP A 95 -0.24 24.15 -37.32
CA ASP A 95 -1.35 24.34 -38.28
C ASP A 95 -2.47 23.29 -38.41
N GLU A 96 -3.74 23.73 -38.33
CA GLU A 96 -4.64 23.88 -39.49
C GLU A 96 -6.00 24.49 -39.09
N ASP A 97 -6.57 25.24 -40.04
CA ASP A 97 -7.81 26.01 -40.03
C ASP A 97 -9.09 25.19 -39.80
N GLY A 98 -10.16 25.86 -39.33
CA GLY A 98 -11.50 25.27 -39.33
C GLY A 98 -12.61 26.17 -38.79
N LEU A 99 -13.29 26.88 -39.69
CA LEU A 99 -14.49 27.69 -39.46
C LEU A 99 -15.78 26.85 -39.30
N ALA A 100 -16.75 27.45 -38.59
CA ALA A 100 -18.21 27.40 -38.77
C ALA A 100 -19.11 26.36 -38.03
N ALA A 101 -19.95 26.94 -37.15
CA ALA A 101 -21.43 26.84 -37.01
C ALA A 101 -22.19 25.48 -36.93
N SER A 102 -22.85 25.25 -35.77
CA SER A 102 -24.30 24.94 -35.46
C SER A 102 -25.18 24.07 -36.40
N PRO A 103 -26.39 23.56 -36.00
CA PRO A 103 -27.02 23.28 -34.67
C PRO A 103 -27.84 21.94 -34.57
N GLU A 104 -28.31 21.63 -33.35
CA GLU A 104 -29.59 20.98 -32.93
C GLU A 104 -30.15 19.64 -33.49
N HIS A 105 -30.98 18.99 -32.64
CA HIS A 105 -31.83 17.77 -32.77
C HIS A 105 -31.17 16.47 -32.27
N GLY A 106 -31.75 15.62 -31.42
CA GLY A 106 -33.07 15.57 -30.78
C GLY A 106 -33.30 14.18 -30.15
N ALA A 107 -34.35 14.09 -29.32
CA ALA A 107 -35.09 12.90 -28.90
C ALA A 107 -34.46 11.86 -27.92
N SER A 108 -35.02 11.86 -26.71
CA SER A 108 -35.13 10.69 -25.81
C SER A 108 -36.00 9.58 -26.41
N PRO A 109 -35.78 8.33 -25.96
CA PRO A 109 -36.91 7.46 -25.66
C PRO A 109 -36.81 6.82 -24.26
N ASP A 110 -38.00 6.57 -23.69
CA ASP A 110 -38.30 5.97 -22.39
C ASP A 110 -37.65 4.57 -22.17
N PRO A 111 -37.32 4.20 -20.92
CA PRO A 111 -36.98 2.84 -20.55
C PRO A 111 -38.24 2.02 -20.24
N GLY A 112 -38.47 0.96 -21.04
CA GLY A 112 -39.47 -0.07 -20.76
C GLY A 112 -39.01 -1.08 -19.69
N PRO A 113 -39.94 -1.82 -19.05
CA PRO A 113 -39.63 -2.68 -17.91
C PRO A 113 -39.08 -4.04 -18.36
N CYS A 114 -37.85 -4.35 -17.97
CA CYS A 114 -37.27 -5.68 -18.09
C CYS A 114 -37.55 -6.49 -16.81
N ASN A 115 -38.35 -7.54 -16.98
CA ASN A 115 -38.66 -8.54 -15.98
C ASN A 115 -37.77 -9.76 -16.25
N SER A 116 -36.75 -10.01 -15.43
CA SER A 116 -36.04 -11.30 -15.42
C SER A 116 -35.31 -11.50 -14.10
N GLY A 117 -35.76 -12.48 -13.33
CA GLY A 117 -35.13 -12.92 -12.09
C GLY A 117 -33.92 -13.79 -12.40
N VAL A 118 -32.74 -13.32 -12.02
CA VAL A 118 -31.54 -14.14 -11.84
C VAL A 118 -30.97 -13.79 -10.47
N VAL A 119 -30.92 -14.79 -9.60
CA VAL A 119 -30.37 -14.67 -8.25
C VAL A 119 -28.86 -14.55 -8.36
N CYS A 120 -28.35 -13.32 -8.31
CA CYS A 120 -26.92 -13.03 -8.18
C CYS A 120 -26.62 -12.71 -6.71
N SER A 121 -25.96 -13.65 -6.03
CA SER A 121 -25.49 -13.47 -4.66
C SER A 121 -24.16 -12.72 -4.66
N SER A 122 -24.22 -11.39 -4.67
CA SER A 122 -23.08 -10.54 -4.34
C SER A 122 -23.57 -9.27 -3.64
N TYR A 123 -23.33 -9.21 -2.33
CA TYR A 123 -23.51 -7.99 -1.56
C TYR A 123 -22.33 -7.07 -1.85
N CYS A 124 -22.58 -5.98 -2.59
CA CYS A 124 -22.14 -4.62 -2.26
C CYS A 124 -22.71 -3.62 -3.29
N CYS A 125 -23.47 -2.65 -2.78
CA CYS A 125 -23.95 -1.43 -3.45
C CYS A 125 -25.04 -1.57 -4.52
N GLY A 126 -26.29 -1.79 -4.07
CA GLY A 126 -27.49 -1.44 -4.83
C GLY A 126 -28.35 -0.47 -4.02
N ALA A 127 -28.40 0.80 -4.43
CA ALA A 127 -29.39 1.76 -3.96
C ALA A 127 -30.74 1.44 -4.63
N GLY A 128 -31.55 0.60 -3.99
CA GLY A 128 -32.94 0.33 -4.36
C GLY A 128 -33.89 0.93 -3.34
N GLU A 129 -34.91 1.66 -3.81
CA GLU A 129 -35.95 2.25 -2.97
C GLU A 129 -36.74 1.19 -2.19
N PRO A 130 -37.06 1.43 -0.90
CA PRO A 130 -37.73 0.44 -0.07
C PRO A 130 -39.24 0.53 -0.23
N THR A 131 -39.84 -0.45 -0.91
CA THR A 131 -41.27 -0.75 -0.74
C THR A 131 -41.43 -2.17 -0.19
N GLY A 132 -41.92 -2.27 1.05
CA GLY A 132 -42.43 -3.52 1.61
C GLY A 132 -41.80 -3.91 2.94
N ALA A 133 -42.56 -3.69 4.01
CA ALA A 133 -42.23 -4.06 5.38
C ALA A 133 -41.85 -5.54 5.50
N THR A 134 -40.58 -5.80 5.80
CA THR A 134 -40.07 -7.09 6.25
C THR A 134 -39.39 -6.88 7.60
N ALA A 135 -39.67 -7.79 8.54
CA ALA A 135 -39.24 -7.72 9.92
C ALA A 135 -37.74 -7.42 10.04
N SER A 136 -37.41 -6.32 10.72
CA SER A 136 -36.06 -5.88 11.00
C SER A 136 -35.29 -6.97 11.75
N ALA A 137 -34.43 -7.69 11.04
CA ALA A 137 -33.39 -8.49 11.69
C ALA A 137 -32.55 -7.57 12.60
N PRO A 138 -32.17 -8.00 13.81
CA PRO A 138 -31.45 -7.16 14.74
C PRO A 138 -30.08 -6.79 14.17
N ALA A 139 -29.93 -5.52 13.78
CA ALA A 139 -28.73 -4.94 13.17
C ALA A 139 -27.56 -4.75 14.17
N HIS A 140 -27.41 -5.65 15.15
CA HIS A 140 -26.64 -5.37 16.37
C HIS A 140 -25.30 -6.09 16.60
N PRO A 141 -24.85 -7.13 15.87
CA PRO A 141 -23.55 -7.74 16.17
C PRO A 141 -22.34 -7.00 15.57
N HIS A 142 -22.50 -6.29 14.45
CA HIS A 142 -21.34 -5.70 13.74
C HIS A 142 -20.75 -4.48 14.48
N ASN A 143 -21.59 -3.68 15.12
CA ASN A 143 -21.18 -2.45 15.80
C ASN A 143 -20.39 -2.72 17.09
N GLU A 144 -20.65 -3.83 17.79
CA GLU A 144 -19.97 -4.14 19.06
C GLU A 144 -18.50 -4.52 18.84
N THR A 145 -18.23 -5.33 17.80
CA THR A 145 -16.86 -5.73 17.44
C THR A 145 -16.03 -4.53 17.01
N GLU A 146 -16.62 -3.64 16.20
CA GLU A 146 -15.98 -2.40 15.75
C GLU A 146 -15.68 -1.48 16.93
N ALA A 147 -16.67 -1.24 17.80
CA ALA A 147 -16.47 -0.43 19.00
C ALA A 147 -15.35 -0.99 19.89
N ARG A 148 -15.28 -2.31 20.05
CA ARG A 148 -14.20 -2.98 20.81
C ARG A 148 -12.83 -2.76 20.18
N TRP A 149 -12.73 -2.85 18.86
CA TRP A 149 -11.46 -2.60 18.15
C TRP A 149 -11.02 -1.14 18.31
N ILE A 150 -11.94 -0.19 18.11
CA ILE A 150 -11.68 1.23 18.26
C ILE A 150 -11.23 1.55 19.69
N GLU A 151 -11.86 0.95 20.70
CA GLU A 151 -11.46 1.15 22.10
C GLU A 151 -10.08 0.55 22.40
N ALA A 152 -9.76 -0.63 21.86
CA ALA A 152 -8.42 -1.22 21.98
C ALA A 152 -7.36 -0.30 21.36
N TRP A 153 -7.63 0.26 20.18
CA TRP A 153 -6.73 1.22 19.53
C TRP A 153 -6.58 2.52 20.33
N ARG A 154 -7.69 3.12 20.78
CA ARG A 154 -7.65 4.34 21.61
C ARG A 154 -6.89 4.13 22.91
N THR A 155 -7.01 2.95 23.52
CA THR A 155 -6.24 2.58 24.71
C THR A 155 -4.75 2.52 24.40
N TRP A 156 -4.35 1.88 23.29
CA TRP A 156 -2.97 1.87 22.82
C TRP A 156 -2.41 3.29 22.60
N ILE A 157 -3.15 4.14 21.89
CA ILE A 157 -2.72 5.52 21.59
C ILE A 157 -2.48 6.32 22.86
N ARG A 158 -3.39 6.23 23.84
CA ARG A 158 -3.25 6.91 25.14
C ARG A 158 -2.02 6.41 25.91
N GLU A 159 -1.85 5.09 26.03
CA GLU A 159 -0.69 4.51 26.74
C GLU A 159 0.63 4.87 26.04
N ALA A 160 0.68 4.75 24.72
CA ALA A 160 1.85 5.08 23.91
C ALA A 160 2.22 6.55 24.03
N ALA A 161 1.25 7.48 23.96
CA ALA A 161 1.50 8.91 24.09
C ALA A 161 2.16 9.27 25.44
N LEU A 162 1.65 8.72 26.54
CA LEU A 162 2.22 8.93 27.89
C LEU A 162 3.65 8.38 28.00
N LEU A 163 3.88 7.17 27.48
CA LEU A 163 5.20 6.53 27.49
C LEU A 163 6.21 7.28 26.61
N LEU A 164 5.78 7.77 25.45
CA LEU A 164 6.60 8.58 24.55
C LEU A 164 6.98 9.92 25.19
N GLN A 165 6.03 10.61 25.83
CA GLN A 165 6.32 11.86 26.54
C GLN A 165 7.34 11.65 27.66
N ALA A 166 7.19 10.58 28.45
CA ALA A 166 8.14 10.23 29.50
C ALA A 166 9.53 9.87 28.94
N HIS A 167 9.57 9.12 27.84
CA HIS A 167 10.80 8.76 27.14
C HIS A 167 11.51 10.00 26.57
N ASP A 168 10.78 10.93 25.97
CA ASP A 168 11.34 12.14 25.37
C ASP A 168 11.89 13.11 26.43
N ALA A 169 11.26 13.15 27.60
CA ALA A 169 11.78 13.90 28.75
C ALA A 169 13.04 13.23 29.34
N ARG A 170 13.08 11.90 29.42
CA ARG A 170 14.18 11.12 30.00
C ARG A 170 14.31 9.76 29.28
N PRO A 171 15.20 9.64 28.28
CA PRO A 171 15.38 8.39 27.55
C PRO A 171 15.75 7.25 28.51
N ASN A 172 14.91 6.21 28.56
CA ASN A 172 15.09 5.06 29.44
C ASN A 172 14.51 3.81 28.78
N GLU A 173 15.27 2.72 28.78
CA GLU A 173 14.86 1.42 28.22
C GLU A 173 13.59 0.85 28.86
N MET A 174 13.30 1.20 30.12
CA MET A 174 12.07 0.80 30.81
C MET A 174 10.82 1.28 30.05
N TYR A 175 10.84 2.48 29.46
CA TYR A 175 9.69 2.98 28.69
C TYR A 175 9.53 2.24 27.37
N VAL A 176 10.64 1.86 26.73
CA VAL A 176 10.63 1.04 25.50
C VAL A 176 10.03 -0.33 25.77
N LYS A 177 10.43 -1.00 26.87
CA LYS A 177 9.84 -2.28 27.28
C LYS A 177 8.35 -2.17 27.56
N ARG A 178 7.91 -1.10 28.23
CA ARG A 178 6.47 -0.84 28.47
C ARG A 178 5.69 -0.56 27.18
N LEU A 179 6.31 0.11 26.20
CA LEU A 179 5.73 0.27 24.87
C LEU A 179 5.56 -1.08 24.16
N ASP A 180 6.55 -1.97 24.25
CA ASP A 180 6.45 -3.34 23.72
C ASP A 180 5.32 -4.12 24.38
N GLU A 181 5.21 -4.07 25.72
CA GLU A 181 4.13 -4.73 26.47
C GLU A 181 2.73 -4.21 26.08
N ALA A 182 2.56 -2.89 26.01
CA ALA A 182 1.31 -2.28 25.59
C ALA A 182 0.96 -2.63 24.13
N PHE A 183 1.94 -2.65 23.24
CA PHE A 183 1.75 -3.05 21.85
C PHE A 183 1.37 -4.53 21.72
N LEU A 184 1.94 -5.41 22.55
CA LEU A 184 1.56 -6.83 22.57
C LEU A 184 0.10 -7.04 23.00
N LYS A 185 -0.41 -6.23 23.94
CA LYS A 185 -1.83 -6.27 24.30
C LYS A 185 -2.72 -5.87 23.13
N LEU A 186 -2.40 -4.76 22.45
CA LEU A 186 -3.12 -4.36 21.24
C LEU A 186 -3.08 -5.49 20.20
N LYS A 187 -1.89 -6.06 19.94
CA LYS A 187 -1.73 -7.13 18.96
C LYS A 187 -2.58 -8.35 19.32
N ALA A 188 -2.66 -8.73 20.60
CA ALA A 188 -3.50 -9.85 21.03
C ALA A 188 -4.98 -9.60 20.73
N GLU A 189 -5.48 -8.39 20.99
CA GLU A 189 -6.86 -8.00 20.65
C GLU A 189 -7.09 -7.94 19.13
N VAL A 190 -6.17 -7.33 18.37
CA VAL A 190 -6.27 -7.24 16.91
C VAL A 190 -6.23 -8.62 16.27
N VAL A 191 -5.40 -9.54 16.76
CA VAL A 191 -5.37 -10.93 16.27
C VAL A 191 -6.68 -11.63 16.64
N TYR A 192 -7.15 -11.52 17.88
CA TYR A 192 -8.40 -12.13 18.30
C TYR A 192 -9.59 -11.65 17.45
N LEU A 193 -9.70 -10.33 17.23
CA LEU A 193 -10.76 -9.73 16.44
C LEU A 193 -10.60 -10.03 14.96
N GLY A 194 -9.39 -9.92 14.40
CA GLY A 194 -9.12 -10.19 13.00
C GLY A 194 -9.33 -11.64 12.58
N LEU A 195 -9.13 -12.60 13.49
CA LEU A 195 -9.46 -14.02 13.24
C LEU A 195 -10.97 -14.26 13.16
N LYS A 196 -11.77 -13.47 13.86
CA LYS A 196 -13.24 -13.57 13.84
C LYS A 196 -13.87 -12.72 12.75
N HIS A 197 -13.24 -11.59 12.43
CA HIS A 197 -13.75 -10.49 11.60
C HIS A 197 -12.59 -9.90 10.77
N PRO A 198 -12.10 -10.58 9.74
CA PRO A 198 -10.98 -10.10 8.90
C PRO A 198 -11.32 -8.79 8.19
N GLU A 199 -12.59 -8.59 7.83
CA GLU A 199 -13.12 -7.36 7.23
C GLU A 199 -12.89 -6.14 8.12
N LEU A 200 -12.87 -6.33 9.44
CA LEU A 200 -12.68 -5.26 10.41
C LEU A 200 -11.29 -4.62 10.26
N VAL A 201 -10.24 -5.43 10.10
CA VAL A 201 -8.85 -4.95 10.01
C VAL A 201 -8.64 -4.11 8.75
N CYS A 202 -9.41 -4.37 7.71
CA CYS A 202 -9.47 -3.56 6.51
C CYS A 202 -10.22 -2.26 6.72
N ASN A 203 -11.47 -2.36 7.17
CA ASN A 203 -12.39 -1.22 7.27
C ASN A 203 -11.83 -0.16 8.21
N MET A 204 -11.19 -0.57 9.30
CA MET A 204 -10.59 0.33 10.27
C MET A 204 -9.43 1.17 9.71
N ARG A 205 -8.88 0.84 8.54
CA ARG A 205 -7.88 1.70 7.87
C ARG A 205 -8.50 2.92 7.21
N GLN A 206 -9.80 2.85 6.93
CA GLN A 206 -10.54 3.89 6.23
C GLN A 206 -11.46 4.65 7.17
N VAL A 207 -11.47 4.35 8.48
CA VAL A 207 -12.34 5.00 9.45
C VAL A 207 -11.55 6.07 10.21
N ASN A 208 -12.09 7.28 10.25
CA ASN A 208 -11.67 8.25 11.24
C ASN A 208 -12.22 7.80 12.60
N MET A 209 -11.32 7.49 13.53
CA MET A 209 -11.67 6.87 14.80
C MET A 209 -12.29 7.83 15.82
N GLU A 210 -12.36 9.12 15.54
CA GLU A 210 -13.12 10.09 16.33
C GLU A 210 -14.53 10.27 15.78
N THR A 211 -14.67 10.43 14.46
CA THR A 211 -15.96 10.75 13.81
C THR A 211 -16.77 9.50 13.48
N GLY A 212 -16.12 8.34 13.37
CA GLY A 212 -16.72 7.10 12.86
C GLY A 212 -17.03 7.17 11.36
N MET A 213 -16.61 8.23 10.66
CA MET A 213 -16.85 8.34 9.23
C MET A 213 -15.89 7.44 8.45
N GLU A 214 -16.46 6.60 7.60
CA GLU A 214 -15.72 5.83 6.63
C GLU A 214 -15.22 6.73 5.49
N ARG A 215 -14.03 6.42 4.97
CA ARG A 215 -13.37 7.04 3.83
C ARG A 215 -13.11 8.53 3.97
N GLU A 216 -13.02 9.02 5.20
CA GLU A 216 -12.52 10.36 5.45
C GLU A 216 -11.03 10.42 5.09
N VAL A 217 -10.68 11.24 4.10
CA VAL A 217 -9.30 11.39 3.65
C VAL A 217 -8.57 12.33 4.62
N PRO A 218 -7.39 11.96 5.15
CA PRO A 218 -6.59 12.85 5.97
C PRO A 218 -6.29 14.18 5.26
N PRO A 219 -6.22 15.32 5.96
CA PRO A 219 -5.88 16.61 5.38
C PRO A 219 -4.55 16.60 4.62
N GLU A 220 -4.40 17.52 3.65
CA GLU A 220 -3.13 17.68 2.94
C GLU A 220 -1.99 18.01 3.93
N GLY A 221 -0.85 17.34 3.77
CA GLY A 221 0.29 17.47 4.69
C GLY A 221 0.16 16.68 6.01
N PHE A 222 -0.95 15.98 6.25
CA PHE A 222 -1.10 15.17 7.47
C PHE A 222 0.04 14.16 7.65
N TRP A 223 0.34 13.38 6.62
CA TRP A 223 1.41 12.38 6.65
C TRP A 223 2.81 12.97 6.70
N SER A 224 2.99 14.23 6.29
CA SER A 224 4.25 14.98 6.42
C SER A 224 4.58 15.23 7.89
N VAL A 225 3.59 15.68 8.67
CA VAL A 225 3.74 15.86 10.13
C VAL A 225 4.08 14.54 10.81
N VAL A 226 3.41 13.45 10.43
CA VAL A 226 3.68 12.10 10.96
C VAL A 226 5.11 11.66 10.63
N ALA A 227 5.51 11.76 9.36
CA ALA A 227 6.84 11.38 8.88
C ALA A 227 7.95 12.16 9.58
N ALA A 228 7.81 13.49 9.67
CA ALA A 228 8.76 14.36 10.37
C ALA A 228 8.86 14.01 11.87
N GLY A 229 7.72 13.74 12.51
CA GLY A 229 7.67 13.37 13.93
C GLY A 229 8.33 12.02 14.26
N MET A 230 8.45 11.12 13.28
CA MET A 230 9.18 9.85 13.44
C MET A 230 10.69 10.06 13.58
N LYS A 231 11.26 11.21 13.20
CA LYS A 231 12.70 11.50 13.27
C LYS A 231 13.54 10.37 12.66
N LEU A 232 13.24 10.02 11.41
CA LEU A 232 13.93 8.95 10.70
C LEU A 232 15.39 9.35 10.43
N THR A 233 16.30 8.39 10.55
CA THR A 233 17.71 8.60 10.21
C THR A 233 17.90 8.58 8.69
N PRO A 234 18.97 9.21 8.15
CA PRO A 234 19.27 9.14 6.71
C PRO A 234 19.40 7.70 6.19
N THR A 235 19.94 6.80 7.01
CA THR A 235 20.02 5.37 6.70
C THR A 235 18.64 4.73 6.57
N GLN A 236 17.74 4.99 7.54
CA GLN A 236 16.37 4.50 7.48
C GLN A 236 15.62 5.04 6.25
N ILE A 237 15.84 6.31 5.88
CA ILE A 237 15.26 6.91 4.67
C ILE A 237 15.76 6.19 3.40
N ALA A 238 17.05 5.85 3.33
CA ALA A 238 17.60 5.08 2.21
C ALA A 238 17.00 3.65 2.12
N GLU A 239 16.76 3.01 3.26
CA GLU A 239 16.08 1.70 3.34
C GLU A 239 14.60 1.82 2.93
N CYS A 240 13.90 2.85 3.41
CA CYS A 240 12.53 3.22 2.99
C CYS A 240 12.44 3.42 1.48
N ARG A 241 13.37 4.17 0.88
CA ARG A 241 13.44 4.38 -0.58
C ARG A 241 13.59 3.05 -1.32
N SER A 242 14.48 2.18 -0.83
CA SER A 242 14.71 0.87 -1.43
C SER A 242 13.44 0.00 -1.34
N ALA A 243 12.77 0.00 -0.18
CA ALA A 243 11.55 -0.75 0.03
C ALA A 243 10.38 -0.23 -0.82
N LEU A 244 10.23 1.09 -0.97
CA LEU A 244 9.27 1.69 -1.91
C LEU A 244 9.56 1.30 -3.35
N GLY A 245 10.83 1.25 -3.75
CA GLY A 245 11.23 0.76 -5.07
C GLY A 245 10.72 -0.66 -5.32
N LEU A 246 10.93 -1.57 -4.37
CA LEU A 246 10.43 -2.96 -4.44
C LEU A 246 8.90 -3.05 -4.51
N TYR A 247 8.23 -2.27 -3.67
CA TYR A 247 6.78 -2.20 -3.66
C TYR A 247 6.25 -1.74 -5.02
N ARG A 248 6.78 -0.65 -5.57
CA ARG A 248 6.40 -0.10 -6.87
C ARG A 248 6.67 -1.09 -8.01
N GLU A 249 7.84 -1.73 -8.02
CA GLU A 249 8.20 -2.76 -9.01
C GLU A 249 7.17 -3.91 -9.02
N ARG A 250 6.81 -4.44 -7.85
CA ARG A 250 5.83 -5.54 -7.74
C ARG A 250 4.41 -5.08 -8.06
N MET A 251 4.01 -3.93 -7.53
CA MET A 251 2.67 -3.38 -7.75
C MET A 251 2.43 -3.04 -9.23
N ALA A 252 3.46 -2.59 -9.95
CA ALA A 252 3.36 -2.33 -11.39
C ALA A 252 2.96 -3.58 -12.19
N VAL A 253 3.52 -4.74 -11.85
CA VAL A 253 3.16 -6.03 -12.46
C VAL A 253 1.71 -6.38 -12.14
N VAL A 254 1.34 -6.35 -10.87
CA VAL A 254 -0.03 -6.67 -10.41
C VAL A 254 -1.07 -5.78 -11.09
N LEU A 255 -0.85 -4.48 -11.16
CA LEU A 255 -1.76 -3.53 -11.81
C LEU A 255 -1.78 -3.68 -13.33
N SER A 256 -0.68 -4.10 -13.95
CA SER A 256 -0.66 -4.42 -15.38
C SER A 256 -1.50 -5.66 -15.68
N GLU A 257 -1.30 -6.73 -14.91
CA GLU A 257 -2.09 -7.96 -15.01
C GLU A 257 -3.57 -7.70 -14.77
N ARG A 258 -3.92 -6.94 -13.72
CA ARG A 258 -5.31 -6.56 -13.43
C ARG A 258 -5.96 -5.89 -14.62
N ARG A 259 -5.29 -4.92 -15.25
CA ARG A 259 -5.82 -4.22 -16.43
C ARG A 259 -6.07 -5.18 -17.57
N GLY A 260 -5.15 -6.12 -17.81
CA GLY A 260 -5.31 -7.18 -18.80
C GLY A 260 -6.52 -8.08 -18.51
N LEU A 261 -6.62 -8.60 -17.29
CA LEU A 261 -7.72 -9.47 -16.85
C LEU A 261 -9.09 -8.75 -16.90
N ALA A 262 -9.15 -7.50 -16.44
CA ALA A 262 -10.37 -6.69 -16.50
C ALA A 262 -10.81 -6.44 -17.95
N SER A 263 -9.87 -6.20 -18.87
CA SER A 263 -10.18 -6.07 -20.29
C SER A 263 -10.67 -7.39 -20.89
N GLN A 264 -10.07 -8.53 -20.54
CA GLN A 264 -10.51 -9.85 -20.99
C GLN A 264 -11.92 -10.17 -20.50
N LEU A 265 -12.20 -9.92 -19.23
CA LEU A 265 -13.53 -10.13 -18.65
C LEU A 265 -14.58 -9.27 -19.35
N SER A 266 -14.27 -7.98 -19.60
CA SER A 266 -15.13 -7.09 -20.36
C SER A 266 -15.40 -7.62 -21.78
N CYS A 267 -14.39 -8.14 -22.47
CA CYS A 267 -14.54 -8.75 -23.79
C CYS A 267 -15.42 -10.01 -23.74
N CYS A 268 -15.23 -10.91 -22.78
CA CYS A 268 -16.05 -12.12 -22.63
C CYS A 268 -17.52 -11.76 -22.35
N LEU A 269 -17.77 -10.80 -21.46
CA LEU A 269 -19.12 -10.33 -21.15
C LEU A 269 -19.77 -9.63 -22.35
N GLY A 270 -19.02 -8.82 -23.09
CA GLY A 270 -19.51 -8.19 -24.33
C GLY A 270 -19.85 -9.21 -25.42
N ALA A 271 -19.02 -10.25 -25.58
CA ALA A 271 -19.29 -11.34 -26.50
C ALA A 271 -20.54 -12.15 -26.11
N LEU A 272 -20.71 -12.43 -24.81
CA LEU A 272 -21.93 -13.06 -24.29
C LEU A 272 -23.17 -12.23 -24.62
N GLN A 273 -23.14 -10.92 -24.36
CA GLN A 273 -24.25 -10.01 -24.66
C GLN A 273 -24.58 -9.96 -26.16
N LEU A 274 -23.57 -9.96 -27.02
CA LEU A 274 -23.78 -9.95 -28.47
C LEU A 274 -24.41 -11.27 -28.97
N GLU A 275 -23.90 -12.42 -28.50
CA GLU A 275 -24.46 -13.72 -28.87
C GLU A 275 -25.90 -13.91 -28.32
N GLU A 276 -26.23 -13.31 -27.17
CA GLU A 276 -27.59 -13.26 -26.63
C GLU A 276 -28.50 -12.40 -27.50
N ALA A 277 -28.04 -11.22 -27.94
CA ALA A 277 -28.78 -10.34 -28.82
C ALA A 277 -29.06 -10.97 -30.21
N ASP A 278 -28.11 -11.74 -30.73
CA ASP A 278 -28.24 -12.46 -32.00
C ASP A 278 -29.09 -13.74 -31.90
N GLY A 279 -29.56 -14.11 -30.70
CA GLY A 279 -30.31 -15.34 -30.45
C GLY A 279 -29.49 -16.64 -30.59
N ARG A 280 -28.16 -16.52 -30.67
CA ARG A 280 -27.22 -17.65 -30.80
C ARG A 280 -26.80 -18.23 -29.45
N ALA A 281 -26.88 -17.44 -28.39
CA ALA A 281 -26.67 -17.86 -27.01
C ALA A 281 -27.96 -18.30 -26.32
N LEU A 282 -28.75 -19.17 -26.96
CA LEU A 282 -29.84 -19.86 -26.27
C LEU A 282 -29.28 -20.61 -25.03
N PRO A 283 -30.03 -20.69 -23.92
CA PRO A 283 -29.63 -21.51 -22.78
C PRO A 283 -29.26 -22.93 -23.21
N GLY A 284 -28.06 -23.39 -22.85
CA GLY A 284 -27.52 -24.69 -23.26
C GLY A 284 -26.79 -24.71 -24.60
N SER A 285 -26.58 -23.56 -25.25
CA SER A 285 -25.70 -23.52 -26.43
C SER A 285 -24.24 -23.68 -26.00
N GLN A 286 -23.49 -24.54 -26.71
CA GLN A 286 -22.08 -24.79 -26.44
C GLN A 286 -21.25 -23.50 -26.44
N ARG A 287 -21.62 -22.53 -27.29
CA ARG A 287 -20.93 -21.24 -27.38
C ARG A 287 -21.14 -20.37 -26.14
N ARG A 288 -22.36 -20.33 -25.61
CA ARG A 288 -22.69 -19.61 -24.37
C ARG A 288 -21.96 -20.24 -23.19
N GLU A 289 -21.99 -21.58 -23.10
CA GLU A 289 -21.28 -22.32 -22.05
C GLU A 289 -19.78 -22.04 -22.10
N GLN A 290 -19.15 -22.09 -23.28
CA GLN A 290 -17.74 -21.76 -23.44
C GLN A 290 -17.41 -20.34 -22.98
N LEU A 291 -18.16 -19.33 -23.43
CA LEU A 291 -17.90 -17.93 -23.05
C LEU A 291 -18.15 -17.69 -21.55
N THR A 292 -19.10 -18.41 -20.94
CA THR A 292 -19.35 -18.34 -19.49
C THR A 292 -18.18 -18.94 -18.72
N LEU A 293 -17.67 -20.11 -19.14
CA LEU A 293 -16.48 -20.72 -18.54
C LEU A 293 -15.24 -19.82 -18.68
N GLU A 294 -15.02 -19.22 -19.86
CA GLU A 294 -13.93 -18.26 -20.08
C GLU A 294 -14.06 -17.04 -19.14
N ALA A 295 -15.28 -16.51 -18.93
CA ALA A 295 -15.51 -15.41 -18.01
C ALA A 295 -15.26 -15.80 -16.54
N GLU A 296 -15.66 -17.01 -16.13
CA GLU A 296 -15.41 -17.55 -14.79
C GLU A 296 -13.91 -17.75 -14.52
N GLU A 297 -13.16 -18.28 -15.50
CA GLU A 297 -11.70 -18.44 -15.41
C GLU A 297 -10.99 -17.08 -15.24
N VAL A 298 -11.38 -16.07 -16.03
CA VAL A 298 -10.82 -14.72 -15.92
C VAL A 298 -11.19 -14.07 -14.58
N ALA A 299 -12.41 -14.27 -14.08
CA ALA A 299 -12.83 -13.77 -12.77
C ALA A 299 -12.00 -14.40 -11.64
N HIS A 300 -11.77 -15.72 -11.68
CA HIS A 300 -10.92 -16.39 -10.70
C HIS A 300 -9.46 -15.90 -10.78
N ALA A 301 -8.94 -15.65 -11.98
CA ALA A 301 -7.60 -15.06 -12.15
C ALA A 301 -7.54 -13.62 -11.58
N LEU A 302 -8.62 -12.84 -11.71
CA LEU A 302 -8.72 -11.50 -11.13
C LEU A 302 -8.70 -11.55 -9.60
N ASP A 303 -9.43 -12.49 -8.99
CA ASP A 303 -9.42 -12.71 -7.54
C ASP A 303 -8.02 -13.09 -7.03
N ALA A 304 -7.31 -13.99 -7.74
CA ALA A 304 -5.93 -14.34 -7.41
C ALA A 304 -4.96 -13.14 -7.54
N ASN A 305 -5.16 -12.29 -8.56
CA ASN A 305 -4.39 -11.06 -8.73
C ASN A 305 -4.67 -10.06 -7.59
N VAL A 306 -5.92 -9.94 -7.14
CA VAL A 306 -6.31 -9.12 -5.98
C VAL A 306 -5.66 -9.63 -4.69
N ALA A 307 -5.61 -10.95 -4.48
CA ALA A 307 -4.86 -11.54 -3.36
C ALA A 307 -3.34 -11.25 -3.46
N THR A 308 -2.80 -11.18 -4.67
CA THR A 308 -1.40 -10.79 -4.90
C THR A 308 -1.15 -9.31 -4.63
N GLU A 309 -2.09 -8.43 -5.00
CA GLU A 309 -2.03 -7.00 -4.68
C GLU A 309 -1.83 -6.82 -3.20
N GLY A 310 -2.75 -7.30 -2.39
CA GLY A 310 -2.65 -6.93 -1.00
C GLY A 310 -1.53 -7.69 -0.26
N HIS A 311 -0.99 -8.80 -0.80
CA HIS A 311 0.26 -9.37 -0.29
C HIS A 311 1.44 -8.41 -0.55
N THR A 312 1.42 -7.74 -1.70
CA THR A 312 2.35 -6.67 -2.04
C THR A 312 2.14 -5.45 -1.12
N THR A 313 0.89 -5.06 -0.85
CA THR A 313 0.57 -3.99 0.13
C THR A 313 0.97 -4.37 1.56
N SER A 314 0.87 -5.66 1.93
CA SER A 314 1.34 -6.15 3.23
C SER A 314 2.85 -5.98 3.37
N LEU A 315 3.64 -6.05 2.30
CA LEU A 315 5.08 -5.80 2.37
C LEU A 315 5.38 -4.40 2.90
N ALA A 316 4.63 -3.38 2.45
CA ALA A 316 4.79 -2.02 2.96
C ALA A 316 4.43 -1.92 4.45
N ARG A 317 3.37 -2.61 4.89
CA ARG A 317 2.98 -2.71 6.30
C ARG A 317 4.03 -3.43 7.15
N ASP A 318 4.60 -4.52 6.63
CA ASP A 318 5.61 -5.32 7.32
C ASP A 318 6.84 -4.46 7.64
N LEU A 319 7.14 -3.41 6.85
CA LEU A 319 8.21 -2.46 7.15
C LEU A 319 7.97 -1.70 8.46
N LEU A 320 6.75 -1.20 8.71
CA LEU A 320 6.41 -0.54 9.98
C LEU A 320 6.57 -1.46 11.20
N GLY A 321 6.39 -2.77 11.00
CA GLY A 321 6.55 -3.81 12.02
C GLY A 321 7.93 -4.48 12.04
N SER A 322 8.81 -4.13 11.11
CA SER A 322 10.16 -4.70 10.96
C SER A 322 11.16 -4.02 11.91
N SER A 323 12.39 -4.53 11.93
CA SER A 323 13.51 -3.89 12.64
C SER A 323 13.97 -2.58 12.01
N LEU A 324 13.40 -2.15 10.88
CA LEU A 324 13.74 -0.90 10.21
C LEU A 324 13.41 0.32 11.08
N PHE A 325 12.30 0.25 11.84
CA PHE A 325 11.92 1.28 12.79
C PHE A 325 12.08 0.79 14.22
N SER A 326 12.58 1.67 15.09
CA SER A 326 12.57 1.38 16.53
C SER A 326 11.14 1.38 17.07
N ARG A 327 10.91 0.69 18.20
CA ARG A 327 9.59 0.67 18.84
C ARG A 327 9.06 2.08 19.16
N VAL A 328 9.95 2.98 19.55
CA VAL A 328 9.63 4.39 19.81
C VAL A 328 9.12 5.08 18.53
N GLN A 329 9.76 4.84 17.39
CA GLN A 329 9.33 5.38 16.10
C GLN A 329 7.97 4.82 15.66
N THR A 330 7.74 3.51 15.79
CA THR A 330 6.43 2.89 15.49
C THR A 330 5.32 3.42 16.41
N ALA A 331 5.61 3.62 17.69
CA ALA A 331 4.67 4.23 18.63
C ALA A 331 4.37 5.69 18.28
N ARG A 332 5.38 6.48 17.92
CA ARG A 332 5.17 7.87 17.45
C ARG A 332 4.33 7.92 16.18
N ALA A 333 4.61 7.07 15.20
CA ALA A 333 3.79 6.97 13.99
C ALA A 333 2.32 6.68 14.35
N SER A 334 2.08 5.76 15.29
CA SER A 334 0.74 5.45 15.76
C SER A 334 0.04 6.66 16.39
N VAL A 335 0.70 7.30 17.37
CA VAL A 335 0.13 8.43 18.12
C VAL A 335 -0.12 9.64 17.22
N LEU A 336 0.82 9.97 16.33
CA LEU A 336 0.70 11.11 15.43
C LEU A 336 -0.31 10.87 14.30
N SER A 337 -0.60 9.61 13.96
CA SER A 337 -1.61 9.30 12.94
C SER A 337 -3.05 9.45 13.45
N TYR A 338 -3.27 9.52 14.76
CA TYR A 338 -4.61 9.70 15.32
C TYR A 338 -5.23 11.04 14.84
N PRO A 339 -6.47 11.06 14.33
CA PRO A 339 -7.51 10.03 14.50
C PRO A 339 -7.57 8.93 13.42
N TYR A 340 -6.65 8.92 12.46
CA TYR A 340 -6.57 7.92 11.40
C TYR A 340 -5.71 6.72 11.81
N PHE A 341 -5.91 5.58 11.14
CA PHE A 341 -4.99 4.45 11.28
C PHE A 341 -3.67 4.73 10.51
N PRO A 342 -2.49 4.35 11.01
CA PRO A 342 -1.23 4.60 10.32
C PRO A 342 -1.18 3.96 8.94
N ASP A 343 -1.08 4.79 7.90
CA ASP A 343 -0.82 4.33 6.54
C ASP A 343 0.70 4.26 6.30
N ALA A 344 1.24 3.04 6.39
CA ALA A 344 2.64 2.75 6.14
C ALA A 344 3.14 3.32 4.81
N LEU A 345 2.35 3.16 3.74
CA LEU A 345 2.78 3.55 2.42
C LEU A 345 2.80 5.08 2.29
N ALA A 346 1.78 5.76 2.83
CA ALA A 346 1.72 7.22 2.82
C ALA A 346 2.85 7.84 3.64
N ILE A 347 3.11 7.32 4.85
CA ILE A 347 4.19 7.79 5.72
C ILE A 347 5.57 7.62 5.05
N ILE A 348 5.86 6.41 4.54
CA ILE A 348 7.16 6.11 3.92
C ILE A 348 7.35 6.92 2.63
N THR A 349 6.31 7.05 1.80
CA THR A 349 6.34 7.86 0.58
C THR A 349 6.63 9.32 0.91
N THR A 350 5.95 9.87 1.90
CA THR A 350 6.14 11.27 2.32
C THR A 350 7.55 11.50 2.86
N ALA A 351 8.04 10.62 3.73
CA ALA A 351 9.39 10.71 4.29
C ALA A 351 10.49 10.69 3.20
N VAL A 352 10.32 9.88 2.15
CA VAL A 352 11.29 9.82 1.04
C VAL A 352 11.20 11.07 0.16
N MET A 353 9.99 11.58 -0.11
CA MET A 353 9.80 12.81 -0.89
C MET A 353 10.39 14.03 -0.19
N GLU A 354 10.18 14.19 1.12
CA GLU A 354 10.75 15.30 1.89
C GLU A 354 12.28 15.29 1.88
N ALA A 355 12.89 14.10 2.03
CA ALA A 355 14.34 13.94 1.99
C ALA A 355 14.95 14.19 0.60
N GLU A 356 14.16 14.06 -0.47
CA GLU A 356 14.56 14.38 -1.84
C GLU A 356 14.34 15.87 -2.18
N ALA A 357 13.37 16.51 -1.53
CA ALA A 357 13.09 17.92 -1.68
C ALA A 357 14.07 18.82 -0.90
N GLU A 358 14.65 18.32 0.19
CA GLU A 358 15.66 19.06 0.95
C GLU A 358 16.91 19.27 0.08
N PRO A 359 17.20 20.51 -0.37
CA PRO A 359 18.33 20.77 -1.24
C PRO A 359 19.58 20.34 -0.48
N GLN A 360 20.31 19.35 -1.01
CA GLN A 360 21.60 18.96 -0.45
C GLN A 360 22.40 20.25 -0.25
N PRO A 361 22.80 20.58 1.00
CA PRO A 361 23.53 21.81 1.25
C PRO A 361 24.71 21.78 0.31
N ALA A 362 24.68 22.66 -0.71
CA ALA A 362 25.61 22.65 -1.82
C ALA A 362 26.98 22.46 -1.21
N SER A 363 27.57 21.26 -1.41
CA SER A 363 28.77 20.87 -0.72
C SER A 363 29.74 22.00 -0.95
N SER A 364 29.97 22.79 0.10
CA SER A 364 30.60 24.09 -0.03
C SER A 364 31.98 23.78 -0.55
N GLY A 365 32.13 23.94 -1.87
CA GLY A 365 33.29 23.49 -2.60
C GLY A 365 34.47 24.03 -1.86
N GLY A 366 35.30 23.12 -1.37
CA GLY A 366 36.60 23.44 -0.84
C GLY A 366 37.34 24.17 -1.95
N ALA A 367 37.18 25.50 -1.98
CA ALA A 367 38.17 26.42 -2.48
C ALA A 367 39.36 26.22 -1.54
N GLY A 368 40.17 25.21 -1.87
CA GLY A 368 41.54 25.10 -1.43
C GLY A 368 42.27 26.34 -1.93
N ALA A 369 42.16 27.43 -1.17
CA ALA A 369 43.13 28.51 -1.21
C ALA A 369 44.44 27.90 -0.72
N ALA A 370 45.29 27.58 -1.68
CA ALA A 370 46.69 27.25 -1.49
C ALA A 370 47.34 28.31 -0.60
N THR A 371 47.47 28.00 0.69
CA THR A 371 48.35 28.76 1.58
C THR A 371 49.72 28.11 1.47
N THR A 372 50.49 28.63 0.52
CA THR A 372 51.94 28.46 0.38
C THR A 372 52.61 28.81 1.71
N ALA A 373 53.05 27.80 2.45
CA ALA A 373 53.96 27.99 3.58
C ALA A 373 55.39 28.20 3.02
N PRO A 374 56.09 29.30 3.38
CA PRO A 374 57.49 29.47 3.00
C PRO A 374 58.39 28.62 3.91
N SER A 375 59.25 27.84 3.24
CA SER A 375 60.39 27.14 3.82
C SER A 375 61.40 28.12 4.41
N SER A 376 61.59 28.11 5.73
CA SER A 376 62.76 28.73 6.36
C SER A 376 63.77 27.67 6.76
N THR A 377 64.73 27.49 5.86
CA THR A 377 66.02 26.83 6.07
C THR A 377 66.96 27.78 6.82
N THR A 378 67.46 27.39 7.99
CA THR A 378 68.71 27.89 8.63
C THR A 378 68.86 27.07 9.91
N GLY A 379 69.98 26.47 10.28
CA GLY A 379 71.38 26.65 9.94
C GLY A 379 72.17 26.31 11.21
N ASP A 380 73.30 25.62 11.06
CA ASP A 380 74.23 25.15 12.09
C ASP A 380 74.53 26.10 13.25
N ALA A 381 74.88 25.55 14.43
CA ALA A 381 76.22 25.77 15.03
C ALA A 381 76.45 25.00 16.35
N LYS A 382 77.64 24.40 16.41
CA LYS A 382 78.39 23.85 17.56
C LYS A 382 78.33 24.67 18.86
N ALA A 383 78.40 23.96 19.99
CA ALA A 383 79.54 23.99 20.92
C ALA A 383 79.58 22.68 21.73
#